data_AF-A0A7K4GXN6-F1
#
_entry.id   AF-A0A7K4GXN6-F1
#
_cell.length_a   1.000
_cell.length_b   1.000
_cell.length_c   1.000
_cell.angle_alpha   90.00
_cell.angle_beta   90.00
_cell.angle_gamma   90.00
#
_symmetry.space_group_name_H-M   'P 1'
#
loop_
_entity.id
_entity.type
_entity.pdbx_description
1 polymer ?
#
loop_
_entity_poly.entity_id
_entity_poly.type
_entity_poly.pdbx_seq_one_letter_code
_entity_poly.pdbx_strand_id
1 'polypeptide(L)'
;MTLSSDLRKLSNSNGDQFHKFLQVFEQIIDILKEFKDNYEKKLNFTKLVKIFNIPDIYTNELISLLLGNQDIFQNVFQDYHLKKKKENNSVYLITEKKILVEIVFSTAQIKLLNDIIYTFKFIKRGKGFDIIRNGTKLLANLKSLKSEHPYLFESKENGLIYPSSLGLELGDLILSYNKGSKEIKELTIDNYTIVVRDDE
;
A
#
# COMPACT_ATOMS: atom_id res chain seq x y z
N MET A 1 16.30 47.02 -29.99
CA MET A 1 15.40 45.92 -29.58
C MET A 1 16.12 45.10 -28.54
N THR A 2 15.71 45.22 -27.28
CA THR A 2 16.47 44.75 -26.11
C THR A 2 16.05 43.33 -25.71
N LEU A 3 16.99 42.38 -25.75
CA LEU A 3 16.85 41.00 -25.24
C LEU A 3 16.27 40.91 -23.80
N SER A 4 16.35 41.98 -23.02
CA SER A 4 15.84 42.06 -21.64
C SER A 4 14.31 42.04 -21.54
N SER A 5 13.58 42.51 -22.56
CA SER A 5 12.11 42.48 -22.54
C SER A 5 11.54 41.10 -22.86
N ASP A 6 12.25 40.31 -23.66
CA ASP A 6 11.80 38.97 -24.05
C ASP A 6 12.13 37.92 -22.98
N LEU A 7 13.24 38.07 -22.26
CA LEU A 7 13.58 37.24 -21.09
C LEU A 7 12.63 37.48 -19.89
N ARG A 8 12.16 38.71 -19.68
CA ARG A 8 11.16 39.02 -18.64
C ARG A 8 9.76 38.49 -18.99
N LYS A 9 9.42 38.39 -20.28
CA LYS A 9 8.17 37.76 -20.72
C LYS A 9 8.20 36.24 -20.57
N LEU A 10 9.35 35.60 -20.82
CA LEU A 10 9.56 34.17 -20.58
C LEU A 10 9.56 33.80 -19.09
N SER A 11 10.12 34.64 -18.21
CA SER A 11 10.07 34.39 -16.76
C SER A 11 8.67 34.58 -16.18
N ASN A 12 7.93 35.59 -16.66
CA ASN A 12 6.56 35.85 -16.21
C ASN A 12 5.56 34.83 -16.78
N SER A 13 5.72 34.36 -18.03
CA SER A 13 4.85 33.33 -18.59
C SER A 13 5.02 31.98 -17.89
N ASN A 14 6.24 31.62 -17.53
CA ASN A 14 6.53 30.35 -16.85
C ASN A 14 6.06 30.39 -15.39
N GLY A 15 6.19 31.54 -14.71
CA GLY A 15 5.64 31.76 -13.37
C GLY A 15 4.12 31.66 -13.35
N ASP A 16 3.44 32.33 -14.28
CA ASP A 16 1.97 32.28 -14.41
C ASP A 16 1.47 30.88 -14.80
N GLN A 17 2.19 30.16 -15.65
CA GLN A 17 1.87 28.78 -16.00
C GLN A 17 2.04 27.83 -14.81
N PHE A 18 3.12 27.98 -14.04
CA PHE A 18 3.34 27.19 -12.84
C PHE A 18 2.29 27.49 -11.77
N HIS A 19 1.90 28.75 -11.59
CA HIS A 19 0.87 29.14 -10.64
C HIS A 19 -0.52 28.57 -11.03
N LYS A 20 -0.85 28.59 -12.33
CA LYS A 20 -2.05 27.92 -12.84
C LYS A 20 -2.01 26.40 -12.65
N PHE A 21 -0.85 25.77 -12.85
CA PHE A 21 -0.67 24.35 -12.58
C PHE A 21 -0.92 24.04 -11.10
N LEU A 22 -0.35 24.82 -10.17
CA LEU A 22 -0.57 24.63 -8.74
C LEU A 22 -2.04 24.75 -8.35
N GLN A 23 -2.77 25.75 -8.89
CA GLN A 23 -4.20 25.90 -8.63
C GLN A 23 -5.02 24.70 -9.11
N VAL A 24 -4.74 24.20 -10.32
CA VAL A 24 -5.41 23.00 -10.87
C VAL A 24 -5.06 21.77 -10.04
N PHE A 25 -3.80 21.65 -9.63
CA PHE A 25 -3.34 20.53 -8.81
C PHE A 25 -4.03 20.54 -7.44
N GLU A 26 -4.06 21.66 -6.73
CA GLU A 26 -4.77 21.82 -5.45
C GLU A 26 -6.25 21.43 -5.56
N GLN A 27 -6.93 21.87 -6.63
CA GLN A 27 -8.33 21.51 -6.87
C GLN A 27 -8.52 20.01 -7.10
N ILE A 28 -7.60 19.36 -7.82
CA ILE A 28 -7.63 17.90 -7.98
C ILE A 28 -7.42 17.23 -6.63
N ILE A 29 -6.44 17.68 -5.83
CA ILE A 29 -6.20 17.15 -4.48
C ILE A 29 -7.47 17.24 -3.62
N ASP A 30 -8.13 18.40 -3.61
CA ASP A 30 -9.33 18.61 -2.79
C ASP A 30 -10.49 17.70 -3.21
N ILE A 31 -10.63 17.43 -4.51
CA ILE A 31 -11.64 16.49 -5.00
C ILE A 31 -11.28 15.06 -4.65
N LEU A 32 -9.99 14.70 -4.74
CA LEU A 32 -9.55 13.37 -4.32
C LEU A 32 -9.81 13.16 -2.82
N LYS A 33 -9.68 14.20 -1.98
CA LYS A 33 -10.05 14.13 -0.56
C LYS A 33 -11.53 13.81 -0.35
N GLU A 34 -12.44 14.10 -1.29
CA GLU A 34 -13.85 13.72 -1.15
C GLU A 34 -14.08 12.20 -1.17
N PHE A 35 -13.13 11.41 -1.68
CA PHE A 35 -13.15 9.95 -1.59
C PHE A 35 -12.72 9.44 -0.21
N LYS A 36 -12.02 10.25 0.58
CA LYS A 36 -11.66 9.88 1.94
C LYS A 36 -12.96 9.58 2.71
N ASP A 37 -13.02 8.39 3.29
CA ASP A 37 -14.19 7.87 4.02
C ASP A 37 -15.47 7.70 3.16
N ASN A 38 -15.40 7.81 1.83
CA ASN A 38 -16.53 7.70 0.90
C ASN A 38 -16.19 6.86 -0.36
N TYR A 39 -15.64 5.67 -0.14
CA TYR A 39 -15.06 4.81 -1.18
C TYR A 39 -16.06 4.13 -2.13
N GLU A 40 -17.37 4.36 -1.98
CA GLU A 40 -18.39 3.88 -2.92
C GLU A 40 -18.77 4.95 -3.97
N LYS A 41 -18.28 6.19 -3.81
CA LYS A 41 -18.61 7.28 -4.73
C LYS A 41 -17.95 7.07 -6.09
N LYS A 42 -18.67 7.48 -7.14
CA LYS A 42 -18.14 7.62 -8.50
C LYS A 42 -17.92 9.10 -8.78
N LEU A 43 -16.69 9.49 -9.10
CA LEU A 43 -16.39 10.85 -9.54
C LEU A 43 -16.51 10.92 -11.07
N ASN A 44 -17.43 11.75 -11.57
CA ASN A 44 -17.52 12.01 -13.01
C ASN A 44 -16.37 12.94 -13.43
N PHE A 45 -15.27 12.32 -13.87
CA PHE A 45 -14.06 13.02 -14.25
C PHE A 45 -14.25 13.89 -15.49
N THR A 46 -15.11 13.48 -16.41
CA THR A 46 -15.45 14.29 -17.59
C THR A 46 -16.14 15.61 -17.22
N LYS A 47 -17.02 15.62 -16.21
CA LYS A 47 -17.61 16.87 -15.70
C LYS A 47 -16.58 17.74 -15.00
N LEU A 48 -15.68 17.13 -14.25
CA LEU A 48 -14.62 17.80 -13.51
C LEU A 48 -13.66 18.55 -14.42
N VAL A 49 -13.14 17.88 -15.45
CA VAL A 49 -12.27 18.47 -16.47
C VAL A 49 -12.92 19.68 -17.14
N LYS A 50 -14.24 19.60 -17.41
CA LYS A 50 -15.00 20.73 -17.97
C LYS A 50 -15.14 21.91 -16.99
N ILE A 51 -15.40 21.64 -15.71
CA ILE A 51 -15.48 22.69 -14.68
C ILE A 51 -14.14 23.45 -14.59
N PHE A 52 -13.03 22.73 -14.69
CA PHE A 52 -11.68 23.32 -14.60
C PHE A 52 -11.11 23.78 -15.94
N ASN A 53 -11.90 23.77 -17.03
CA ASN A 53 -11.47 24.13 -18.37
C ASN A 53 -10.17 23.40 -18.80
N ILE A 54 -9.97 22.17 -18.33
CA ILE A 54 -8.83 21.35 -18.72
C ILE A 54 -9.09 20.88 -20.16
N PRO A 55 -8.20 21.13 -21.12
CA PRO A 55 -8.39 20.68 -22.49
C PRO A 55 -8.50 19.16 -22.58
N ASP A 56 -9.43 18.67 -23.41
CA ASP A 56 -9.72 17.23 -23.53
C ASP A 56 -8.49 16.38 -23.89
N ILE A 57 -7.52 16.97 -24.59
CA ILE A 57 -6.24 16.32 -24.95
C ILE A 57 -5.42 15.93 -23.71
N TYR A 58 -5.49 16.72 -22.63
CA TYR A 58 -4.76 16.48 -21.38
C TYR A 58 -5.52 15.59 -20.39
N THR A 59 -6.81 15.34 -20.62
CA THR A 59 -7.65 14.52 -19.73
C THR A 59 -7.06 13.13 -19.50
N ASN A 60 -6.61 12.45 -20.56
CA ASN A 60 -6.04 11.11 -20.42
C ASN A 60 -4.67 11.14 -19.74
N GLU A 61 -3.84 12.15 -20.02
CA GLU A 61 -2.53 12.31 -19.38
C GLU A 61 -2.67 12.55 -17.88
N LEU A 62 -3.63 13.40 -17.51
CA LEU A 62 -3.93 13.71 -16.12
C LEU A 62 -4.51 12.51 -15.37
N ILE A 63 -5.39 11.72 -16.01
CA ILE A 63 -5.84 10.43 -15.44
C ILE A 63 -4.66 9.49 -15.26
N SER A 64 -3.80 9.35 -16.27
CA SER A 64 -2.62 8.47 -16.18
C SER A 64 -1.68 8.90 -15.05
N LEU A 65 -1.48 10.20 -14.86
CA LEU A 65 -0.67 10.75 -13.77
C LEU A 65 -1.30 10.43 -12.41
N LEU A 66 -2.60 10.62 -12.26
CA LEU A 66 -3.32 10.27 -11.02
C LEU A 66 -3.27 8.77 -10.72
N LEU A 67 -3.51 7.93 -11.72
CA LEU A 67 -3.50 6.47 -11.56
C LEU A 67 -2.10 5.89 -11.36
N GLY A 68 -1.08 6.53 -11.92
CA GLY A 68 0.32 6.12 -11.84
C GLY A 68 1.02 6.51 -10.54
N ASN A 69 0.50 7.49 -9.79
CA ASN A 69 1.11 8.02 -8.58
C ASN A 69 0.16 7.93 -7.36
N GLN A 70 -0.62 6.86 -7.28
CA GLN A 70 -1.63 6.66 -6.23
C GLN A 70 -1.02 6.44 -4.83
N ASP A 71 0.23 6.02 -4.77
CA ASP A 71 1.02 5.87 -3.55
C ASP A 71 1.17 7.20 -2.78
N ILE A 72 1.25 8.33 -3.48
CA ILE A 72 1.26 9.67 -2.88
C ILE A 72 -0.05 9.95 -2.11
N PHE A 73 -1.13 9.26 -2.46
CA PHE A 73 -2.47 9.42 -1.91
C PHE A 73 -2.87 8.32 -0.92
N GLN A 74 -1.92 7.56 -0.36
CA GLN A 74 -2.22 6.50 0.60
C GLN A 74 -3.09 6.97 1.79
N ASN A 75 -2.89 8.19 2.28
CA ASN A 75 -3.71 8.75 3.37
C ASN A 75 -5.18 9.01 2.99
N VAL A 76 -5.48 9.09 1.70
CA VAL A 76 -6.83 9.32 1.16
C VAL A 76 -7.48 7.99 0.81
N PHE A 77 -6.77 7.11 0.07
CA PHE A 77 -7.35 5.88 -0.46
C PHE A 77 -7.16 4.66 0.44
N GLN A 78 -6.23 4.66 1.39
CA GLN A 78 -5.95 3.54 2.32
C GLN A 78 -5.95 2.17 1.60
N ASP A 79 -6.93 1.33 1.89
CA ASP A 79 -7.11 -0.03 1.34
C ASP A 79 -7.80 -0.05 -0.03
N TYR A 80 -8.02 1.11 -0.64
CA TYR A 80 -8.63 1.27 -1.95
C TYR A 80 -7.62 1.81 -2.96
N HIS A 81 -7.88 1.56 -4.24
CA HIS A 81 -7.18 2.19 -5.34
C HIS A 81 -8.21 2.81 -6.29
N LEU A 82 -7.84 3.94 -6.89
CA LEU A 82 -8.58 4.53 -7.99
C LEU A 82 -8.44 3.68 -9.25
N LYS A 83 -9.54 3.59 -9.96
CA LYS A 83 -9.64 2.96 -11.27
C LYS A 83 -10.48 3.82 -12.20
N LYS A 84 -10.08 3.84 -13.46
CA LYS A 84 -10.85 4.45 -14.55
C LYS A 84 -11.97 3.53 -14.96
N LYS A 85 -13.20 4.02 -14.96
CA LYS A 85 -14.36 3.35 -15.54
C LYS A 85 -15.00 4.22 -16.61
N LYS A 86 -15.34 3.66 -17.77
CA LYS A 86 -16.04 4.37 -18.85
C LYS A 86 -17.48 3.92 -18.89
N GLU A 87 -18.43 4.84 -18.76
CA GLU A 87 -19.87 4.60 -18.84
C GLU A 87 -20.51 5.74 -19.66
N ASN A 88 -21.36 5.43 -20.65
CA ASN A 88 -22.12 6.42 -21.44
C ASN A 88 -21.26 7.59 -21.98
N ASN A 89 -20.12 7.27 -22.58
CA ASN A 89 -19.13 8.22 -23.12
C ASN A 89 -18.54 9.21 -22.09
N SER A 90 -18.80 9.00 -20.80
CA SER A 90 -18.18 9.72 -19.69
C SER A 90 -17.12 8.85 -19.02
N VAL A 91 -16.07 9.49 -18.54
CA VAL A 91 -15.02 8.85 -17.76
C VAL A 91 -15.29 9.13 -16.29
N TYR A 92 -15.29 8.06 -15.51
CA TYR A 92 -15.42 8.08 -14.08
C TYR A 92 -14.12 7.61 -13.42
N LEU A 93 -13.79 8.22 -12.30
CA LEU A 93 -12.88 7.64 -11.33
C LEU A 93 -13.73 6.95 -10.25
N ILE A 94 -13.45 5.68 -10.03
CA ILE A 94 -14.08 4.88 -8.97
C ILE A 94 -12.98 4.33 -8.07
N THR A 95 -13.31 4.10 -6.81
CA THR A 95 -12.44 3.38 -5.88
C THR A 95 -12.83 1.90 -5.89
N GLU A 96 -11.84 1.03 -6.04
CA GLU A 96 -11.97 -0.42 -5.86
C GLU A 96 -11.10 -0.83 -4.67
N LYS A 97 -11.61 -1.75 -3.84
CA LYS A 97 -10.83 -2.30 -2.74
C LYS A 97 -9.58 -2.95 -3.33
N LYS A 98 -8.41 -2.62 -2.80
CA LYS A 98 -7.17 -3.35 -3.11
C LYS A 98 -7.48 -4.82 -2.83
N ILE A 99 -7.19 -5.68 -3.81
CA ILE A 99 -7.47 -7.11 -3.67
C ILE A 99 -6.71 -7.58 -2.43
N LEU A 100 -7.48 -8.08 -1.46
CA LEU A 100 -6.95 -8.72 -0.27
C LEU A 100 -6.34 -10.04 -0.74
N VAL A 101 -5.01 -10.17 -0.66
CA VAL A 101 -4.37 -11.46 -0.88
C VAL A 101 -4.73 -12.32 0.34
N GLU A 102 -5.58 -13.32 0.12
CA GLU A 102 -5.89 -14.31 1.16
C GLU A 102 -4.65 -15.17 1.39
N ILE A 103 -4.17 -15.19 2.63
CA ILE A 103 -3.12 -16.09 3.08
C ILE A 103 -3.74 -17.04 4.09
N VAL A 104 -3.70 -18.33 3.77
CA VAL A 104 -4.20 -19.37 4.66
C VAL A 104 -3.06 -19.88 5.53
N PHE A 105 -3.31 -19.97 6.84
CA PHE A 105 -2.44 -20.61 7.81
C PHE A 105 -3.20 -21.71 8.54
N SER A 106 -2.51 -22.78 8.89
CA SER A 106 -2.94 -23.68 9.96
C SER A 106 -2.70 -23.07 11.33
N THR A 107 -3.42 -23.57 12.34
CA THR A 107 -3.20 -23.22 13.75
C THR A 107 -1.75 -23.50 14.18
N ALA A 108 -1.14 -24.56 13.64
CA ALA A 108 0.26 -24.89 13.91
C ALA A 108 1.23 -23.84 13.36
N GLN A 109 1.00 -23.35 12.14
CA GLN A 109 1.84 -22.31 11.54
C GLN A 109 1.67 -20.96 12.26
N ILE A 110 0.46 -20.61 12.73
CA ILE A 110 0.24 -19.40 13.55
C ILE A 110 1.03 -19.46 14.86
N LYS A 111 0.99 -20.60 15.56
CA LYS A 111 1.78 -20.81 16.79
C LYS A 111 3.28 -20.71 16.51
N LEU A 112 3.73 -21.33 15.42
CA LEU A 112 5.13 -21.27 15.01
C LEU A 112 5.57 -19.83 14.69
N LEU A 113 4.75 -19.07 13.96
CA LEU A 113 5.03 -17.67 13.65
C LEU A 113 5.12 -16.84 14.93
N ASN A 114 4.20 -17.04 15.88
CA ASN A 114 4.25 -16.41 17.20
C ASN A 114 5.58 -16.68 17.92
N ASP A 115 6.04 -17.94 17.95
CA ASP A 115 7.30 -18.31 18.62
C ASP A 115 8.52 -17.68 17.94
N ILE A 116 8.52 -17.62 16.60
CA ILE A 116 9.59 -16.98 15.82
C ILE A 116 9.63 -15.48 16.12
N ILE A 117 8.49 -14.78 16.07
CA ILE A 117 8.43 -13.33 16.30
C ILE A 117 8.75 -13.00 17.75
N TYR A 118 8.23 -13.77 18.70
CA TYR A 118 8.58 -13.62 20.11
C TYR A 118 10.09 -13.79 20.34
N THR A 119 10.69 -14.84 19.76
CA THR A 119 12.13 -15.07 19.84
C THR A 119 12.91 -13.92 19.21
N PHE A 120 12.48 -13.43 18.05
CA PHE A 120 13.12 -12.30 17.38
C PHE A 120 13.10 -11.04 18.26
N LYS A 121 11.94 -10.67 18.80
CA LYS A 121 11.75 -9.42 19.57
C LYS A 121 12.38 -9.47 20.95
N PHE A 122 12.13 -10.53 21.70
CA PHE A 122 12.43 -10.56 23.14
C PHE A 122 13.71 -11.31 23.48
N ILE A 123 14.03 -12.39 22.74
CA ILE A 123 15.22 -13.22 23.01
C ILE A 123 16.42 -12.69 22.23
N LYS A 124 16.28 -12.56 20.91
CA LYS A 124 17.34 -12.07 20.02
C LYS A 124 17.45 -10.56 19.95
N ARG A 125 16.45 -9.82 20.44
CA ARG A 125 16.42 -8.34 20.47
C ARG A 125 16.69 -7.73 19.10
N GLY A 126 16.01 -8.24 18.07
CA GLY A 126 16.14 -7.78 16.69
C GLY A 126 17.31 -8.36 15.90
N LYS A 127 18.13 -9.23 16.50
CA LYS A 127 19.18 -9.96 15.77
C LYS A 127 18.54 -11.04 14.89
N GLY A 128 19.00 -11.17 13.65
CA GLY A 128 18.47 -12.13 12.69
C GLY A 128 18.74 -13.60 13.05
N PHE A 129 18.18 -14.50 12.24
CA PHE A 129 18.31 -15.95 12.34
C PHE A 129 19.34 -16.48 11.37
N ASP A 130 20.35 -17.17 11.89
CA ASP A 130 21.25 -17.99 11.09
C ASP A 130 20.59 -19.35 10.90
N ILE A 131 19.98 -19.56 9.73
CA ILE A 131 19.32 -20.82 9.35
C ILE A 131 20.27 -21.77 8.60
N ILE A 132 21.51 -21.36 8.35
CA ILE A 132 22.54 -22.19 7.69
C ILE A 132 23.14 -23.14 8.73
N ARG A 133 23.40 -22.62 9.94
CA ARG A 133 23.78 -23.43 11.09
C ARG A 133 22.53 -24.14 11.64
N ASN A 134 22.21 -25.32 11.11
CA ASN A 134 21.11 -26.19 11.57
C ASN A 134 21.27 -26.63 13.04
N GLY A 135 21.03 -25.71 13.98
CA GLY A 135 21.30 -25.96 15.40
C GLY A 135 20.07 -26.29 16.23
N THR A 136 18.86 -25.90 15.81
CA THR A 136 17.65 -26.05 16.64
C THR A 136 16.39 -26.37 15.84
N LYS A 137 15.42 -27.01 16.50
CA LYS A 137 14.08 -27.28 15.94
C LYS A 137 13.38 -25.99 15.48
N LEU A 138 13.56 -24.89 16.20
CA LEU A 138 13.02 -23.58 15.81
C LEU A 138 13.57 -23.09 14.46
N LEU A 139 14.88 -23.25 14.23
CA LEU A 139 15.51 -22.84 12.96
C LEU A 139 15.06 -23.73 11.79
N ALA A 140 14.90 -25.04 12.02
CA ALA A 140 14.34 -25.95 11.03
C ALA A 140 12.90 -25.57 10.65
N ASN A 141 12.07 -25.28 11.66
CA ASN A 141 10.69 -24.85 11.44
C ASN A 141 10.60 -23.48 10.74
N LEU A 142 11.45 -22.52 11.13
CA LEU A 142 11.58 -21.23 10.43
C LEU A 142 11.93 -21.43 8.95
N LYS A 143 12.84 -22.36 8.64
CA LYS A 143 13.22 -22.66 7.26
C LYS A 143 12.04 -23.20 6.45
N SER A 144 11.21 -24.10 7.02
CA SER A 144 9.99 -24.60 6.37
C SER A 144 8.98 -23.48 6.16
N LEU A 145 8.66 -22.73 7.23
CA LEU A 145 7.67 -21.66 7.17
C LEU A 145 8.07 -20.56 6.18
N LYS A 146 9.37 -20.24 6.08
CA LYS A 146 9.88 -19.32 5.06
C LYS A 146 9.75 -19.86 3.64
N SER A 147 9.86 -21.18 3.45
CA SER A 147 9.68 -21.79 2.12
C SER A 147 8.22 -21.71 1.67
N GLU A 148 7.29 -21.89 2.60
CA GLU A 148 5.84 -21.84 2.34
C GLU A 148 5.33 -20.40 2.22
N HIS A 149 5.84 -19.49 3.06
CA HIS A 149 5.41 -18.10 3.16
C HIS A 149 6.61 -17.13 3.05
N PRO A 150 7.25 -17.02 1.87
CA PRO A 150 8.49 -16.26 1.71
C PRO A 150 8.34 -14.77 1.99
N TYR A 151 7.17 -14.18 1.76
CA TYR A 151 6.87 -12.76 2.00
C TYR A 151 6.86 -12.35 3.48
N LEU A 152 6.83 -13.30 4.41
CA LEU A 152 6.93 -13.02 5.85
C LEU A 152 8.38 -12.81 6.32
N PHE A 153 9.36 -13.07 5.46
CA PHE A 153 10.78 -13.08 5.85
C PHE A 153 11.67 -12.45 4.79
N GLU A 154 12.70 -11.76 5.23
CA GLU A 154 13.71 -11.13 4.38
C GLU A 154 15.11 -11.69 4.69
N SER A 155 15.91 -11.90 3.65
CA SER A 155 17.34 -12.19 3.78
C SER A 155 18.13 -10.90 3.67
N LYS A 156 19.00 -10.61 4.62
CA LYS A 156 19.91 -9.45 4.53
C LYS A 156 21.30 -9.85 4.06
N GLU A 157 22.11 -8.87 3.65
CA GLU A 157 23.48 -9.06 3.14
C GLU A 157 24.40 -9.80 4.13
N ASN A 158 24.11 -9.73 5.42
CA ASN A 158 24.83 -10.48 6.46
C ASN A 158 24.51 -11.98 6.52
N GLY A 159 23.72 -12.50 5.57
CA GLY A 159 23.35 -13.92 5.48
C GLY A 159 22.33 -14.37 6.53
N LEU A 160 21.77 -13.44 7.32
CA LEU A 160 20.76 -13.75 8.33
C LEU A 160 19.35 -13.47 7.79
N ILE A 161 18.40 -14.22 8.33
CA ILE A 161 16.97 -14.08 8.05
C ILE A 161 16.31 -13.20 9.11
N TYR A 162 15.44 -12.30 8.68
CA TYR A 162 14.64 -11.43 9.52
C TYR A 162 13.16 -11.60 9.15
N PRO A 163 12.23 -11.42 10.10
CA PRO A 163 10.84 -11.20 9.72
C PRO A 163 10.73 -9.92 8.88
N SER A 164 9.91 -9.95 7.83
CA SER A 164 9.57 -8.76 7.04
C SER A 164 8.65 -7.82 7.86
N SER A 165 8.36 -6.62 7.33
CA SER A 165 7.37 -5.73 7.95
C SER A 165 6.02 -6.42 8.17
N LEU A 166 5.52 -7.12 7.14
CA LEU A 166 4.28 -7.91 7.23
C LEU A 166 4.39 -9.02 8.29
N GLY A 167 5.51 -9.73 8.34
CA GLY A 167 5.74 -10.78 9.35
C GLY A 167 5.78 -10.24 10.78
N LEU A 168 6.37 -9.06 10.99
CA LEU A 168 6.41 -8.40 12.31
C LEU A 168 5.03 -7.96 12.75
N GLU A 169 4.28 -7.31 11.87
CA GLU A 169 2.94 -6.81 12.15
C GLU A 169 1.95 -7.95 12.44
N LEU A 170 2.01 -9.02 11.63
CA LEU A 170 1.23 -10.23 11.87
C LEU A 170 1.57 -10.87 13.22
N GLY A 171 2.87 -10.95 13.55
CA GLY A 171 3.30 -11.44 14.86
C GLY A 171 2.80 -10.58 16.02
N ASP A 172 2.76 -9.26 15.88
CA ASP A 172 2.24 -8.35 16.92
C ASP A 172 0.73 -8.52 17.13
N LEU A 173 -0.02 -8.68 16.05
CA LEU A 173 -1.45 -8.99 16.14
C LEU A 173 -1.66 -10.33 16.85
N ILE A 174 -0.94 -11.39 16.45
CA ILE A 174 -1.04 -12.71 17.08
C ILE A 174 -0.71 -12.62 18.58
N LEU A 175 0.39 -11.95 18.96
CA LEU A 175 0.76 -11.73 20.35
C LEU A 175 -0.33 -11.00 21.14
N SER A 176 -0.97 -10.01 20.53
CA SER A 176 -2.06 -9.25 21.15
C SER A 176 -3.32 -10.09 21.35
N TYR A 177 -3.69 -10.93 20.37
CA TYR A 177 -4.81 -11.85 20.48
C TYR A 177 -4.57 -12.93 21.54
N ASN A 178 -3.36 -13.48 21.61
CA ASN A 178 -2.98 -14.48 22.60
C ASN A 178 -3.10 -13.95 24.04
N LYS A 179 -2.77 -12.67 24.28
CA LYS A 179 -2.98 -12.04 25.60
C LYS A 179 -4.45 -11.96 26.00
N GLY A 180 -5.36 -11.88 25.03
CA GLY A 180 -6.80 -11.85 25.26
C GLY A 180 -7.47 -13.22 25.29
N SER A 181 -6.70 -14.32 25.18
CA SER A 181 -7.22 -15.69 25.05
C SER A 181 -8.27 -15.86 23.94
N LYS A 182 -8.19 -15.04 22.88
CA LYS A 182 -9.10 -15.10 21.75
C LYS A 182 -8.57 -16.06 20.69
N GLU A 183 -9.45 -16.89 20.16
CA GLU A 183 -9.16 -17.71 18.99
C GLU A 183 -8.97 -16.81 17.77
N ILE A 184 -7.91 -17.04 17.00
CA ILE A 184 -7.61 -16.31 15.78
C ILE A 184 -8.26 -17.07 14.62
N LYS A 185 -9.34 -16.51 14.07
CA LYS A 185 -10.00 -17.06 12.87
C LYS A 185 -9.60 -16.29 11.61
N GLU A 186 -9.51 -14.97 11.73
CA GLU A 186 -9.18 -14.06 10.65
C GLU A 186 -8.43 -12.85 11.22
N LEU A 187 -7.40 -12.39 10.51
CA LEU A 187 -6.69 -11.14 10.77
C LEU A 187 -6.56 -10.36 9.45
N THR A 188 -6.64 -9.04 9.52
CA THR A 188 -6.44 -8.17 8.37
C THR A 188 -5.23 -7.27 8.62
N ILE A 189 -4.32 -7.22 7.65
CA ILE A 189 -3.13 -6.35 7.65
C ILE A 189 -3.02 -5.73 6.28
N ASP A 190 -3.16 -4.41 6.17
CA ASP A 190 -3.19 -3.70 4.89
C ASP A 190 -4.08 -4.42 3.85
N ASN A 191 -3.48 -4.85 2.73
CA ASN A 191 -4.10 -5.58 1.64
C ASN A 191 -3.97 -7.11 1.77
N TYR A 192 -3.82 -7.64 2.98
CA TYR A 192 -3.76 -9.08 3.26
C TYR A 192 -4.88 -9.47 4.23
N THR A 193 -5.56 -10.57 3.90
CA THR A 193 -6.43 -11.27 4.86
C THR A 193 -5.76 -12.59 5.22
N ILE A 194 -5.41 -12.74 6.49
CA ILE A 194 -4.87 -13.96 7.05
C ILE A 194 -6.04 -14.76 7.60
N VAL A 195 -6.29 -15.94 7.03
CA VAL A 195 -7.35 -16.83 7.50
C VAL A 195 -6.72 -18.06 8.13
N VAL A 196 -7.18 -18.44 9.32
CA VAL A 196 -6.72 -19.65 9.99
C VAL A 196 -7.70 -20.77 9.67
N ARG A 197 -7.24 -21.78 8.93
CA ARG A 197 -7.98 -23.00 8.61
C ARG A 197 -7.05 -24.18 8.84
N ASP A 198 -7.48 -25.12 9.66
CA ASP A 198 -6.85 -26.43 9.71
C ASP A 198 -7.52 -27.28 8.63
N ASP A 199 -6.74 -27.83 7.70
CA ASP A 199 -7.26 -28.81 6.75
C ASP A 199 -7.70 -30.04 7.57
N GLU A 200 -9.00 -30.35 7.55
CA GLU A 200 -9.56 -31.61 8.08
C GLU A 200 -9.08 -32.82 7.27
#